data_AF-A0A3P6S713-F1
#
_entry.id   AF-A0A3P6S713-F1
#
_cell.length_a   1.000
_cell.length_b   1.000
_cell.length_c   1.000
_cell.angle_alpha   90.00
_cell.angle_beta   90.00
_cell.angle_gamma   90.00
#
_symmetry.space_group_name_H-M   'P 1'
#
loop_
_entity.id
_entity.type
_entity.pdbx_description
1 polymer ?
#
loop_
_entity_poly.entity_id
_entity_poly.type
_entity_poly.pdbx_seq_one_letter_code
_entity_poly.pdbx_strand_id
1 'polypeptide(L)'
;MVYGVWGPELARVSVVDMDNKLVLDLIVKPHNTVIDYNTRFSGLTANQVETSEVDLFEAQNRLFELVNERSILIGHSLESDLKAMRLRHERVVDTAVVFEHRYVIAMSILA
;
A
#
# COMPACT_ATOMS: atom_id res chain seq x y z
N MET A 1 3.74 3.12 -2.97
CA MET A 1 3.92 4.36 -2.16
C MET A 1 4.93 5.29 -2.81
N VAL A 2 4.84 6.58 -2.52
CA VAL A 2 5.83 7.64 -2.82
C VAL A 2 6.23 8.33 -1.52
N TYR A 3 7.22 9.23 -1.53
CA TYR A 3 7.67 9.94 -0.34
C TYR A 3 7.43 11.45 -0.48
N GLY A 4 6.64 12.00 0.43
CA GLY A 4 6.41 13.44 0.58
C GLY A 4 7.21 14.03 1.74
N VAL A 5 6.97 15.33 2.00
CA VAL A 5 7.61 16.09 3.09
C VAL A 5 7.41 15.50 4.49
N TRP A 6 6.33 14.74 4.71
CA TRP A 6 5.98 14.17 6.02
C TRP A 6 6.20 12.65 6.10
N GLY A 7 6.77 12.04 5.07
CA GLY A 7 7.02 10.59 5.02
C GLY A 7 6.33 9.88 3.85
N PRO A 8 6.13 8.55 3.96
CA PRO A 8 5.51 7.75 2.92
C PRO A 8 4.03 8.11 2.73
N GLU A 9 3.61 8.24 1.48
CA GLU A 9 2.22 8.49 1.09
C GLU A 9 1.76 7.46 0.06
N LEU A 10 0.45 7.19 0.08
CA LEU A 10 -0.19 6.34 -0.91
C LEU A 10 -0.17 7.02 -2.27
N ALA A 11 0.25 6.27 -3.29
CA ALA A 11 0.21 6.74 -4.69
C ALA A 11 -0.38 5.71 -5.66
N ARG A 12 -0.58 4.47 -5.21
CA ARG A 12 -1.32 3.45 -5.94
C ARG A 12 -1.90 2.47 -4.94
N VAL A 13 -3.12 2.01 -5.21
CA VAL A 13 -3.76 0.90 -4.52
C VAL A 13 -4.31 -0.06 -5.56
N SER A 14 -4.02 -1.35 -5.38
CA SER A 14 -4.53 -2.41 -6.24
C SER A 14 -5.10 -3.53 -5.37
N VAL A 15 -6.26 -4.05 -5.74
CA VAL A 15 -6.95 -5.12 -5.01
C VAL A 15 -7.29 -6.23 -5.99
N VAL A 16 -7.00 -7.47 -5.59
CA VAL A 16 -7.40 -8.68 -6.29
C VAL A 16 -8.38 -9.49 -5.45
N ASP A 17 -9.30 -10.19 -6.09
CA ASP A 17 -10.19 -11.13 -5.42
C ASP A 17 -9.56 -12.52 -5.23
N MET A 18 -10.31 -13.46 -4.67
CA MET A 18 -9.86 -14.83 -4.40
C MET A 18 -9.60 -15.65 -5.67
N ASP A 19 -10.13 -15.22 -6.82
CA ASP A 19 -9.90 -15.83 -8.13
C ASP A 19 -8.74 -15.15 -8.87
N ASN A 20 -7.97 -14.29 -8.18
CA ASN A 20 -6.86 -13.48 -8.71
C ASN A 20 -7.27 -12.46 -9.77
N LYS A 21 -8.54 -12.06 -9.82
CA LYS A 21 -8.99 -11.01 -10.72
C LYS A 21 -8.72 -9.64 -10.11
N LEU A 22 -8.16 -8.73 -10.90
CA LEU A 22 -7.98 -7.33 -10.52
C LEU A 22 -9.35 -6.64 -10.43
N VAL A 23 -9.74 -6.26 -9.22
CA VAL A 23 -11.04 -5.62 -8.93
C VAL A 23 -10.93 -4.13 -8.62
N LEU A 24 -9.73 -3.67 -8.23
CA LEU A 24 -9.42 -2.26 -8.05
C LEU A 24 -7.99 -2.00 -8.48
N ASP A 25 -7.75 -0.92 -9.22
CA ASP A 25 -6.41 -0.41 -9.51
C ASP A 25 -6.47 1.10 -9.72
N LEU A 26 -6.00 1.86 -8.74
CA LEU A 26 -6.09 3.31 -8.72
C LEU A 26 -4.71 3.91 -8.49
N ILE A 27 -4.35 4.92 -9.28
CA ILE A 27 -3.24 5.81 -8.98
C ILE A 27 -3.81 6.96 -8.15
N VAL A 28 -3.20 7.24 -7.01
CA VAL A 28 -3.70 8.23 -6.05
C VAL A 28 -2.77 9.44 -6.06
N LYS A 29 -3.34 10.63 -6.08
CA LYS A 29 -2.62 11.89 -5.95
C LYS A 29 -2.38 12.19 -4.46
N PRO A 30 -1.13 12.20 -3.99
CA PRO A 30 -0.81 12.56 -2.62
C PRO A 30 -1.22 14.01 -2.33
N HIS A 31 -1.58 14.28 -1.07
CA HIS A 31 -1.99 15.62 -0.67
C HIS A 31 -0.81 16.58 -0.58
N ASN A 32 0.34 16.10 -0.10
CA ASN A 32 1.54 16.92 0.01
C ASN A 32 2.40 16.81 -1.24
N THR A 33 3.32 17.76 -1.39
CA THR A 33 4.35 17.71 -2.43
C THR A 33 5.20 16.45 -2.30
N VAL A 34 5.23 15.67 -3.38
CA VAL A 34 6.09 14.49 -3.50
C VAL A 34 7.54 14.94 -3.70
N ILE A 35 8.44 14.43 -2.87
CA ILE A 35 9.88 14.65 -2.97
C ILE A 35 10.52 13.53 -3.80
N ASP A 36 10.09 12.30 -3.58
CA ASP A 36 10.59 11.13 -4.31
C ASP A 36 9.44 10.19 -4.71
N TYR A 37 9.29 9.99 -6.02
CA TYR A 37 8.30 9.07 -6.59
C TYR A 37 8.66 7.60 -6.39
N ASN A 38 9.88 7.31 -5.94
CA ASN A 38 10.37 5.99 -5.64
C ASN A 38 10.20 5.02 -6.83
N THR A 39 10.32 5.52 -8.07
CA THR A 39 9.88 4.85 -9.30
C THR A 39 10.46 3.45 -9.47
N ARG A 40 11.68 3.21 -8.98
CA ARG A 40 12.32 1.88 -8.98
C ARG A 40 11.46 0.81 -8.29
N PHE A 41 10.76 1.17 -7.23
CA PHE A 41 9.95 0.24 -6.44
C PHE A 41 8.45 0.47 -6.62
N SER A 42 8.01 1.72 -6.80
CA SER A 42 6.60 2.05 -7.00
C SER A 42 6.12 1.75 -8.42
N GLY A 43 7.02 1.78 -9.41
CA GLY A 43 6.68 1.70 -10.83
C GLY A 43 5.92 2.92 -11.36
N LEU A 44 5.81 4.00 -10.56
CA LEU A 44 5.06 5.20 -10.91
C LEU A 44 5.98 6.29 -11.45
N THR A 45 5.57 6.91 -12.55
CA THR A 45 6.17 8.15 -13.05
C THR A 45 5.55 9.37 -12.38
N ALA A 46 6.31 10.46 -12.31
CA ALA A 46 5.82 11.74 -11.76
C ALA A 46 4.52 12.18 -12.46
N ASN A 47 4.50 12.11 -13.79
CA ASN A 47 3.33 12.49 -14.59
C ASN A 47 2.09 11.70 -14.19
N GLN A 48 2.16 10.37 -14.07
CA GLN A 48 1.01 9.54 -13.67
C GLN A 48 0.42 9.94 -12.32
N VAL A 49 1.27 10.29 -11.35
CA VAL A 49 0.84 10.67 -10.00
C VAL A 49 0.26 12.09 -10.00
N GLU A 50 0.91 13.04 -10.67
CA GLU A 50 0.51 14.45 -10.71
C GLU A 50 -0.80 14.67 -11.49
N THR A 51 -1.02 13.88 -12.55
CA THR A 51 -2.24 13.94 -13.38
C THR A 51 -3.40 13.12 -12.80
N SER A 52 -3.20 12.35 -11.72
CA SER A 52 -4.30 11.62 -11.12
C SER A 52 -5.32 12.59 -10.49
N GLU A 53 -6.60 12.31 -10.70
CA GLU A 53 -7.72 13.04 -10.10
C GLU A 53 -8.22 12.37 -8.81
N VAL A 54 -7.76 11.14 -8.53
CA VAL A 54 -8.18 10.36 -7.36
C VAL A 54 -7.33 10.77 -6.17
N ASP A 55 -7.95 11.35 -5.16
CA ASP A 55 -7.30 11.60 -3.87
C ASP A 55 -7.46 10.40 -2.92
N LEU A 56 -6.87 10.52 -1.73
CA LEU A 56 -6.94 9.47 -0.72
C LEU A 56 -8.39 9.14 -0.31
N PHE A 57 -9.26 10.14 -0.24
CA PHE A 57 -10.63 9.95 0.19
C PHE A 57 -11.44 9.16 -0.83
N GLU A 58 -11.32 9.50 -2.12
CA GLU A 58 -11.95 8.74 -3.19
C GLU A 58 -11.39 7.31 -3.25
N ALA A 59 -10.08 7.13 -3.10
CA ALA A 59 -9.49 5.79 -3.06
C ALA A 59 -10.03 4.93 -1.90
N GLN A 60 -10.23 5.52 -0.72
CA GLN A 60 -10.87 4.85 0.42
C GLN A 60 -12.33 4.47 0.11
N ASN A 61 -13.12 5.37 -0.46
CA ASN A 61 -14.52 5.08 -0.80
C ASN A 61 -14.62 3.91 -1.78
N ARG A 62 -13.79 3.91 -2.83
CA ARG A 62 -13.70 2.80 -3.81
C ARG A 62 -13.28 1.48 -3.16
N LEU A 63 -12.38 1.53 -2.19
CA LEU A 63 -12.02 0.34 -1.42
C LEU A 63 -13.20 -0.16 -0.58
N PHE A 64 -13.95 0.73 0.05
CA PHE A 64 -15.09 0.37 0.91
C PHE A 64 -16.31 -0.14 0.15
N GLU A 65 -16.42 0.12 -1.15
CA GLU A 65 -17.39 -0.57 -2.02
C GLU A 65 -17.12 -2.08 -2.13
N LEU A 66 -15.86 -2.49 -1.89
CA LEU A 66 -15.40 -3.88 -2.03
C LEU A 66 -15.14 -4.56 -0.68
N VAL A 67 -14.79 -3.79 0.34
CA VAL A 67 -14.29 -4.27 1.63
C VAL A 67 -15.16 -3.74 2.76
N ASN A 68 -15.56 -4.63 3.67
CA ASN A 68 -16.25 -4.27 4.91
C ASN A 68 -15.49 -4.81 6.13
N GLU A 69 -16.04 -4.60 7.33
CA GLU A 69 -15.43 -4.99 8.60
C GLU A 69 -15.21 -6.52 8.74
N ARG A 70 -15.96 -7.33 7.98
CA ARG A 70 -15.88 -8.79 8.01
C ARG A 70 -14.92 -9.34 6.95
N SER A 71 -14.64 -8.60 5.89
CA SER A 71 -13.68 -8.97 4.85
C SER A 71 -12.31 -9.27 5.47
N ILE A 72 -11.58 -10.23 4.93
CA ILE A 72 -10.21 -10.54 5.36
C ILE A 72 -9.26 -9.92 4.34
N LEU A 73 -8.41 -8.99 4.77
CA LEU A 73 -7.38 -8.42 3.93
C LEU A 73 -6.14 -9.30 3.97
N ILE A 74 -5.63 -9.69 2.81
CA ILE A 74 -4.45 -10.53 2.67
C ILE A 74 -3.40 -9.75 1.88
N GLY A 75 -2.16 -9.75 2.36
CA GLY A 75 -1.07 -9.04 1.70
C GLY A 75 0.28 -9.28 2.37
N HIS A 76 1.28 -8.47 2.02
CA HIS A 76 2.64 -8.57 2.55
C HIS A 76 3.05 -7.25 3.17
N SER A 77 3.35 -7.24 4.48
CA SER A 77 3.69 -6.03 5.23
C SER A 77 2.59 -4.95 5.17
N LEU A 78 1.33 -5.38 5.28
CA LEU A 78 0.13 -4.54 5.14
C LEU A 78 0.04 -3.42 6.18
N GLU A 79 0.80 -3.49 7.28
CA GLU A 79 0.91 -2.39 8.24
C GLU A 79 1.27 -1.06 7.54
N SER A 80 2.23 -1.10 6.61
CA SER A 80 2.67 0.10 5.90
C SER A 80 1.60 0.62 4.95
N ASP A 81 0.93 -0.28 4.22
CA ASP A 81 -0.14 0.08 3.30
C ASP A 81 -1.36 0.65 4.03
N LEU A 82 -1.79 0.03 5.14
CA LEU A 82 -2.91 0.51 5.95
C LEU A 82 -2.61 1.86 6.61
N LYS A 83 -1.37 2.09 7.05
CA LYS A 83 -0.92 3.43 7.52
C LYS A 83 -0.99 4.47 6.41
N ALA A 84 -0.48 4.16 5.22
CA ALA A 84 -0.54 5.06 4.07
C ALA A 84 -1.98 5.35 3.63
N MET A 85 -2.86 4.35 3.72
CA MET A 85 -4.30 4.48 3.49
C MET A 85 -5.02 5.20 4.64
N ARG A 86 -4.39 5.44 5.79
CA ARG A 86 -5.02 5.94 7.02
C ARG A 86 -6.21 5.11 7.49
N LEU A 87 -6.10 3.79 7.36
CA LEU A 87 -7.14 2.83 7.70
C LEU A 87 -6.71 1.92 8.85
N ARG A 88 -7.70 1.49 9.65
CA ARG A 88 -7.55 0.42 10.63
C ARG A 88 -8.51 -0.71 10.24
N HIS A 89 -7.98 -1.91 10.08
CA HIS A 89 -8.76 -3.11 9.80
C HIS A 89 -8.30 -4.25 10.71
N GLU A 90 -9.23 -4.95 11.36
CA GLU A 90 -8.90 -5.96 12.37
C GLU A 90 -8.62 -7.34 11.78
N ARG A 91 -9.20 -7.63 10.62
CA ARG A 91 -9.11 -8.94 9.96
C ARG A 91 -8.06 -8.92 8.87
N VAL A 92 -6.80 -9.04 9.27
CA VAL A 92 -5.64 -8.99 8.37
C VAL A 92 -4.83 -10.28 8.46
N VAL A 93 -4.50 -10.85 7.30
CA VAL A 93 -3.50 -11.91 7.15
C VAL A 93 -2.28 -11.30 6.48
N ASP A 94 -1.24 -11.04 7.27
CA ASP A 94 0.02 -10.48 6.77
C ASP A 94 1.05 -11.59 6.54
N THR A 95 1.40 -11.83 5.29
CA THR A 95 2.37 -12.86 4.91
C THR A 95 3.79 -12.60 5.42
N ALA A 96 4.19 -11.34 5.66
CA ALA A 96 5.48 -11.02 6.27
C ALA A 96 5.55 -11.50 7.73
N VAL A 97 4.41 -11.52 8.42
CA VAL A 97 4.28 -12.02 9.79
C VAL A 97 4.08 -13.55 9.80
N VAL A 98 3.23 -14.08 8.91
CA VAL A 98 2.97 -15.54 8.83
C VAL A 98 4.26 -16.30 8.48
N PHE A 99 5.06 -15.77 7.56
CA PHE A 99 6.30 -16.39 7.09
C PHE A 99 7.55 -15.66 7.60
N GLU A 100 7.53 -15.21 8.85
CA GLU A 100 8.66 -14.53 9.47
C GLU A 100 9.95 -15.35 9.38
N HIS A 101 10.96 -14.83 8.68
CA HIS A 101 12.28 -15.47 8.56
C HIS A 101 13.12 -15.24 9.82
N ARG A 102 12.90 -16.05 10.86
CA ARG A 102 13.65 -15.97 12.14
C ARG A 102 15.15 -16.26 12.08
N TYR A 103 15.71 -16.65 10.92
CA TYR A 103 17.08 -17.19 10.84
C TYR A 103 18.12 -16.29 10.15
N VAL A 104 17.76 -15.13 9.60
CA VAL A 104 18.73 -14.29 8.85
C VAL A 104 19.39 -13.21 9.71
N ILE A 105 18.81 -12.82 10.85
CA ILE A 105 19.37 -11.74 11.68
C ILE A 105 20.54 -12.22 12.56
N ALA A 106 20.70 -13.53 12.77
CA ALA A 106 21.82 -14.08 13.56
C ALA A 106 23.17 -14.12 12.81
N MET A 107 23.21 -13.91 11.49
CA MET A 107 24.45 -14.03 10.70
C MET A 107 25.15 -12.71 10.35
N SER A 108 24.61 -11.55 10.72
CA SER A 108 25.18 -10.25 10.33
C SER A 108 26.03 -9.56 11.41
N ILE A 109 26.39 -10.25 12.51
CA ILE A 109 27.27 -9.71 13.58
C ILE A 109 28.63 -10.44 13.64
N LEU A 110 28.93 -11.35 12.70
CA LEU A 110 30.25 -11.99 12.61
C LEU A 110 30.75 -11.97 11.16
N ALA A 111 31.24 -10.82 10.72
CA ALA A 111 32.20 -10.67 9.62
C ALA A 111 33.07 -9.44 9.89
#